data_AF-A0AAV4PDH1-F1
#
_entry.id   AF-A0AAV4PDH1-F1
#
_cell.length_a   1.000
_cell.length_b   1.000
_cell.length_c   1.000
_cell.angle_alpha   90.00
_cell.angle_beta   90.00
_cell.angle_gamma   90.00
#
_symmetry.space_group_name_H-M   'P 1'
#
loop_
_entity.id
_entity.type
_entity.pdbx_description
1 polymer ?
#
loop_
_entity_poly.entity_id
_entity_poly.type
_entity_poly.pdbx_seq_one_letter_code
_entity_poly.pdbx_strand_id
1 'polypeptide(L)'
;MQLTVTATENNRKNKMASTSSIFDSLYVANIEEWKGSYVDIIKFITIVRLRFANHISRMDPSFLTFKIFNFISIVIRIRGRPKLRWTNCMEEDFKMSGVANWRTIARQ
;
A
#
# COMPACT_ATOMS: atom_id res chain seq x y z
N MET A 1 4.88 -16.90 -36.36
CA MET A 1 4.77 -17.87 -35.25
C MET A 1 4.93 -17.13 -33.90
N GLN A 2 3.98 -16.26 -33.53
CA GLN A 2 4.09 -15.41 -32.31
C GLN A 2 2.82 -15.41 -31.43
N LEU A 3 1.83 -16.24 -31.74
CA LEU A 3 0.50 -16.15 -31.11
C LEU A 3 0.39 -16.84 -29.73
N THR A 4 1.41 -17.61 -29.30
CA THR A 4 1.37 -18.37 -28.04
C THR A 4 1.96 -17.63 -26.85
N VAL A 5 2.96 -16.76 -27.07
CA VAL A 5 3.62 -15.96 -26.02
C VAL A 5 2.66 -14.88 -25.51
N THR A 6 1.92 -14.23 -26.42
CA THR A 6 0.96 -13.17 -26.07
C THR A 6 -0.21 -13.71 -25.24
N ALA A 7 -0.70 -14.91 -25.53
CA ALA A 7 -1.79 -15.54 -24.79
C ALA A 7 -1.40 -15.90 -23.35
N THR A 8 -0.18 -16.39 -23.13
CA THR A 8 0.33 -16.75 -21.79
C THR A 8 0.65 -15.51 -20.95
N GLU A 9 1.14 -14.45 -21.58
CA GLU A 9 1.44 -13.18 -20.93
C GLU A 9 0.17 -12.42 -20.54
N ASN A 10 -0.85 -12.45 -21.40
CA ASN A 10 -2.19 -11.91 -21.09
C ASN A 10 -2.87 -12.70 -19.97
N ASN A 11 -2.69 -14.03 -19.92
CA ASN A 11 -3.24 -14.84 -18.83
C ASN A 11 -2.53 -14.57 -17.49
N ARG A 12 -1.23 -14.25 -17.51
CA ARG A 12 -0.47 -13.79 -16.32
C ARG A 12 -0.95 -12.42 -15.83
N LYS A 13 -1.14 -11.45 -16.73
CA LYS A 13 -1.69 -10.13 -16.42
C LYS A 13 -3.11 -10.22 -15.86
N ASN A 14 -3.96 -11.08 -16.45
CA ASN A 14 -5.33 -11.32 -15.98
C ASN A 14 -5.38 -12.08 -14.64
N LYS A 15 -4.45 -13.00 -14.39
CA LYS A 15 -4.33 -13.68 -13.09
C LYS A 15 -3.86 -12.74 -11.97
N MET A 16 -3.01 -11.75 -12.28
CA MET A 16 -2.66 -10.67 -11.34
C MET A 16 -3.82 -9.70 -11.11
N ALA A 17 -4.63 -9.41 -12.14
CA ALA A 17 -5.83 -8.57 -12.05
C ALA A 17 -6.95 -9.23 -11.22
N SER A 18 -7.06 -10.56 -11.22
CA SER A 18 -8.06 -11.31 -10.43
C SER A 18 -7.76 -11.34 -8.93
N THR A 19 -6.52 -11.12 -8.51
CA THR A 19 -6.11 -10.97 -7.09
C THR A 19 -6.00 -9.51 -6.64
N SER A 20 -6.21 -8.59 -7.57
CA SER A 20 -5.88 -7.18 -7.41
C SER A 20 -6.98 -6.50 -6.60
N SER A 21 -6.61 -6.12 -5.38
CA SER A 21 -7.39 -5.20 -4.55
C SER A 21 -7.68 -3.91 -5.35
N ILE A 22 -8.73 -3.16 -5.01
CA ILE A 22 -9.01 -1.83 -5.57
C ILE A 22 -7.74 -0.94 -5.62
N PHE A 23 -6.78 -1.17 -4.73
CA PHE A 23 -5.48 -0.49 -4.66
C PHE A 23 -4.46 -0.87 -5.75
N ASP A 24 -4.60 -2.02 -6.40
CA ASP A 24 -3.71 -2.46 -7.49
C ASP A 24 -4.19 -1.95 -8.86
N SER A 25 -5.49 -1.76 -9.07
CA SER A 25 -6.00 -1.14 -10.31
C SER A 25 -5.66 0.35 -10.43
N LEU A 26 -5.60 1.07 -9.30
CA LEU A 26 -5.08 2.45 -9.21
C LEU A 26 -3.59 2.57 -9.56
N TYR A 27 -2.85 1.44 -9.55
CA TYR A 27 -1.40 1.40 -9.75
C TYR A 27 -1.00 1.27 -11.21
N VAL A 28 -1.68 0.41 -11.97
CA VAL A 28 -1.29 0.11 -13.37
C VAL A 28 -1.52 1.32 -14.29
N ALA A 29 -2.51 2.16 -14.00
CA ALA A 29 -2.79 3.36 -14.78
C ALA A 29 -1.78 4.51 -14.59
N ASN A 30 -0.90 4.45 -13.58
CA ASN A 30 -0.03 5.57 -13.18
C ASN A 30 1.47 5.35 -13.42
N ILE A 31 1.89 4.26 -14.09
CA ILE A 31 3.31 3.90 -14.22
C ILE A 31 3.92 4.18 -15.60
N GLU A 32 3.12 4.39 -16.65
CA GLU A 32 3.68 4.66 -17.99
C GLU A 32 4.09 6.12 -18.22
N GLU A 33 3.89 7.03 -17.26
CA GLU A 33 4.21 8.46 -17.42
C GLU A 33 5.03 9.03 -16.26
N TRP A 34 6.15 8.38 -15.93
CA TRP A 34 7.10 8.92 -14.96
C TRP A 34 8.05 9.95 -15.59
N LYS A 35 7.60 11.21 -15.68
CA LYS A 35 8.44 12.37 -16.02
C LYS A 35 8.68 13.28 -14.81
N GLY A 36 9.51 12.83 -13.89
CA GLY A 36 10.44 13.67 -13.11
C GLY A 36 9.92 14.88 -12.30
N SER A 37 8.63 14.98 -11.95
CA SER A 37 8.12 16.10 -11.13
C SER A 37 8.05 15.74 -9.63
N TYR A 38 8.28 16.72 -8.75
CA TYR A 38 8.20 16.55 -7.28
C TYR A 38 6.81 16.10 -6.79
N VAL A 39 5.76 16.43 -7.54
CA VAL A 39 4.39 15.97 -7.24
C VAL A 39 4.29 14.45 -7.40
N ASP A 40 5.09 13.86 -8.28
CA ASP A 40 5.03 12.44 -8.60
C ASP A 40 5.75 11.59 -7.53
N ILE A 41 6.87 12.08 -6.98
CA ILE A 41 7.58 11.35 -5.92
C ILE A 41 6.77 11.27 -4.63
N ILE A 42 6.05 12.34 -4.25
CA ILE A 42 5.17 12.33 -3.07
C ILE A 42 4.05 11.31 -3.28
N LYS A 43 3.39 11.33 -4.44
CA LYS A 43 2.34 10.36 -4.78
C LYS A 43 2.85 8.94 -4.71
N PHE A 44 4.04 8.65 -5.25
CA PHE A 44 4.64 7.32 -5.18
C PHE A 44 4.93 6.87 -3.76
N ILE A 45 5.54 7.74 -2.95
CA ILE A 45 5.81 7.42 -1.54
C ILE A 45 4.50 7.12 -0.82
N THR A 46 3.45 7.92 -1.04
CA THR A 46 2.11 7.68 -0.47
C THR A 46 1.55 6.34 -0.93
N ILE A 47 1.56 6.06 -2.24
CA ILE A 47 1.06 4.79 -2.80
C ILE A 47 1.79 3.58 -2.20
N VAL A 48 3.13 3.62 -2.16
CA VAL A 48 3.94 2.53 -1.57
C VAL A 48 3.61 2.33 -0.10
N ARG A 49 3.39 3.44 0.64
CA ARG A 49 3.00 3.39 2.06
C ARG A 49 1.66 2.69 2.26
N LEU A 50 0.65 3.09 1.49
CA LEU A 50 -0.69 2.49 1.54
C LEU A 50 -0.66 1.00 1.18
N ARG A 51 0.14 0.62 0.18
CA ARG A 51 0.34 -0.78 -0.21
C ARG A 51 0.96 -1.62 0.89
N PHE A 52 2.01 -1.11 1.53
CA PHE A 52 2.66 -1.82 2.63
C PHE A 52 1.70 -1.99 3.82
N ALA A 53 0.88 -0.98 4.11
CA ALA A 53 -0.15 -1.07 5.15
C ALA A 53 -1.22 -2.13 4.85
N ASN A 54 -1.68 -2.19 3.60
CA ASN A 54 -2.61 -3.20 3.13
C ASN A 54 -1.99 -4.61 3.24
N HIS A 55 -0.73 -4.76 2.81
CA HIS A 55 0.01 -6.02 2.91
C HIS A 55 0.12 -6.50 4.36
N ILE A 56 0.55 -5.64 5.29
CA ILE A 56 0.61 -5.99 6.71
C ILE A 56 -0.78 -6.36 7.24
N SER A 57 -1.84 -5.67 6.83
CA SER A 57 -3.20 -5.96 7.31
C SER A 57 -3.71 -7.34 6.90
N ARG A 58 -3.16 -7.91 5.82
CA ARG A 58 -3.42 -9.27 5.32
C ARG A 58 -2.46 -10.33 5.86
N MET A 59 -1.38 -9.94 6.53
CA MET A 59 -0.44 -10.88 7.13
C MET A 59 -1.07 -11.61 8.31
N ASP A 60 -0.63 -12.87 8.52
CA ASP A 60 -0.98 -13.64 9.71
C ASP A 60 -0.54 -12.88 10.99
N PRO A 61 -1.42 -12.77 12.01
CA PRO A 61 -1.10 -12.08 13.26
C PRO A 61 0.10 -12.63 14.04
N SER A 62 0.51 -13.87 13.78
CA SER A 62 1.67 -14.51 14.38
C SER A 62 2.99 -13.86 13.94
N PHE A 63 3.03 -13.28 12.73
CA PHE A 63 4.23 -12.63 12.19
C PHE A 63 4.64 -11.42 13.02
N LEU A 64 5.95 -11.30 13.24
CA LEU A 64 6.53 -10.20 14.00
C LEU A 64 6.21 -8.83 13.39
N THR A 65 6.19 -8.73 12.06
CA THR A 65 5.86 -7.50 11.34
C THR A 65 4.45 -7.00 11.68
N PHE A 66 3.46 -7.91 11.70
CA PHE A 66 2.10 -7.57 12.10
C PHE A 66 2.04 -7.10 13.56
N LYS A 67 2.72 -7.80 14.46
CA LYS A 67 2.78 -7.46 15.89
C LYS A 67 3.40 -6.09 16.10
N ILE A 68 4.56 -5.80 15.49
CA ILE A 68 5.25 -4.51 15.59
C ILE A 68 4.39 -3.39 15.02
N PHE A 69 3.76 -3.61 13.86
CA PHE A 69 2.92 -2.60 13.22
C PHE A 69 1.72 -2.19 14.11
N ASN A 70 1.09 -3.16 14.77
CA ASN A 70 -0.04 -2.91 15.67
C ASN A 70 0.39 -2.61 17.11
N PHE A 71 1.69 -2.63 17.41
CA PHE A 71 2.18 -2.39 18.76
C PHE A 71 2.06 -0.92 19.15
N ILE A 72 1.30 -0.67 20.22
CA ILE A 72 1.20 0.66 20.83
C ILE A 72 2.16 0.71 22.01
N SER A 73 3.27 1.44 21.87
CA SER A 73 4.16 1.67 22.99
C SER A 73 3.46 2.55 24.04
N ILE A 74 3.17 1.98 25.22
CA ILE A 74 2.49 2.63 26.36
C ILE A 74 3.36 3.74 27.00
N VAL A 75 4.66 3.77 26.71
CA VAL A 75 5.61 4.68 27.37
C VAL A 75 5.41 6.15 26.93
N ILE A 76 5.41 7.04 27.94
CA ILE A 76 5.46 8.50 27.78
C ILE A 76 6.69 8.87 26.94
N ARG A 77 6.48 9.57 25.82
CA ARG A 77 7.57 9.95 24.91
C ARG A 77 8.44 11.03 25.56
N ILE A 78 9.75 10.80 25.56
CA ILE A 78 10.75 11.76 26.05
C ILE A 78 10.69 13.05 25.21
N ARG A 79 10.89 14.20 25.87
CA ARG A 79 10.95 15.52 25.23
C ARG A 79 12.01 15.54 24.12
N GLY A 80 11.64 16.04 22.94
CA GLY A 80 12.53 16.14 21.76
C GLY A 80 12.37 15.02 20.72
N ARG A 81 11.75 13.88 21.04
CA ARG A 81 11.44 12.86 20.02
C ARG A 81 10.20 13.28 19.21
N PRO A 82 10.26 13.30 17.85
CA PRO A 82 9.09 13.57 17.03
C PRO A 82 7.92 12.66 17.39
N LYS A 83 6.74 13.27 17.55
CA LYS A 83 5.51 12.54 17.91
C LYS A 83 4.92 11.76 16.73
N LEU A 84 5.38 12.05 15.51
CA LEU A 84 4.87 11.46 14.28
C LEU A 84 5.33 10.00 14.15
N ARG A 85 4.37 9.09 14.04
CA ARG A 85 4.61 7.67 13.72
C ARG A 85 4.33 7.43 12.26
N TRP A 86 4.95 6.41 11.69
CA TRP A 86 4.64 5.95 10.34
C TRP A 86 3.14 5.65 10.16
N THR A 87 2.51 5.05 11.18
CA THR A 87 1.05 4.80 11.22
C THR A 87 0.24 6.08 11.07
N ASN A 88 0.69 7.19 11.68
CA ASN A 88 -0.01 8.47 11.61
C ASN A 88 0.06 9.04 10.19
N CYS A 89 1.22 8.98 9.54
CA CYS A 89 1.38 9.42 8.15
C CYS A 89 0.49 8.61 7.21
N MET A 90 0.40 7.30 7.43
CA MET A 90 -0.44 6.40 6.65
C MET A 90 -1.95 6.68 6.88
N GLU A 91 -2.37 6.95 8.12
CA GLU A 91 -3.77 7.32 8.41
C GLU A 91 -4.15 8.63 7.74
N GLU A 92 -3.22 9.59 7.71
CA GLU A 92 -3.39 10.85 6.99
C GLU A 92 -3.46 10.64 5.47
N ASP A 93 -2.60 9.78 4.90
CA ASP A 93 -2.67 9.41 3.47
C ASP A 93 -4.02 8.78 3.10
N PHE A 94 -4.54 7.85 3.92
CA PHE A 94 -5.85 7.23 3.69
C PHE A 94 -6.98 8.26 3.77
N LYS A 95 -6.89 9.18 4.73
CA LYS A 95 -7.84 10.29 4.89
C LYS A 95 -7.80 11.23 3.67
N MET A 96 -6.62 11.61 3.20
CA MET A 96 -6.44 12.44 2.01
C MET A 96 -6.92 11.75 0.73
N SER A 97 -6.79 10.42 0.67
CA SER A 97 -7.27 9.59 -0.44
C SER A 97 -8.78 9.31 -0.39
N GLY A 98 -9.49 9.78 0.65
CA GLY A 98 -10.93 9.57 0.81
C GLY A 98 -11.34 8.14 1.20
N VAL A 99 -10.40 7.28 1.58
CA VAL A 99 -10.68 5.89 1.93
C VAL A 99 -10.88 5.75 3.44
N ALA A 100 -12.14 5.66 3.86
CA ALA A 100 -12.50 5.31 5.23
C ALA A 100 -12.44 3.79 5.45
N ASN A 101 -12.30 3.36 6.71
CA ASN A 101 -12.37 1.94 7.11
C ASN A 101 -11.42 1.00 6.35
N TRP A 102 -10.26 1.52 5.92
CA TRP A 102 -9.31 0.81 5.07
C TRP A 102 -8.82 -0.52 5.66
N ARG A 103 -8.73 -0.65 6.99
CA ARG A 103 -8.35 -1.91 7.67
C ARG A 103 -9.36 -3.03 7.44
N THR A 104 -10.64 -2.69 7.35
CA THR A 104 -11.71 -3.65 7.05
C THR A 104 -11.65 -4.04 5.58
N ILE A 105 -11.51 -3.05 4.69
CA ILE A 105 -11.36 -3.28 3.23
C ILE A 105 -10.13 -4.14 2.92
N ALA A 106 -9.04 -3.95 3.66
CA ALA A 106 -7.81 -4.70 3.47
C ALA A 106 -7.96 -6.20 3.77
N ARG A 107 -8.85 -6.57 4.70
CA ARG A 107 -9.05 -7.95 5.17
C ARG A 107 -10.18 -8.69 4.46
N GLN A 108 -10.99 -7.96 3.68
CA GLN A 108 -11.95 -8.54 2.74
C GLN A 108 -11.19 -9.16 1.56
#